data_AF-A0A847Y9E8-F1
#
_entry.id   AF-A0A847Y9E8-F1
#
_cell.length_a   1.000
_cell.length_b   1.000
_cell.length_c   1.000
_cell.angle_alpha   90.00
_cell.angle_beta   90.00
_cell.angle_gamma   90.00
#
_symmetry.space_group_name_H-M   'P 1'
#
loop_
_entity.id
_entity.type
_entity.pdbx_description
1 polymer ?
#
loop_
_entity_poly.entity_id
_entity_poly.type
_entity_poly.pdbx_seq_one_letter_code
_entity_poly.pdbx_strand_id
1 'polypeptide(L)'
;MKTDELREKYLTFFESKGCVRRPSDVLVPRWDPSVLFTPAGMNQFKDHFLGRCKLEFTRATTCQKCLRTGDIENVGRTAYHHTFFEMLGNFSFGDYFKREAIHWAWEFLTSQRWLGLDPERLSATVYVDDEEAAAIWIEEIGLPPAKVTRMGEDENFWPANAPSQGPDGVCGPCSEIYYETPWGKVEIWNLVFTQFNRVGPPPNNLRPLPSKNIDTGMGLERTAAVLQNVESNFHIDILRPLVEAAAEVCGTSYDPASDYGRRLRRIADHIRACAFAIHENVTPGPNKQGYVIRRLLRRAVLDGNRMGMKDPFLHRLVPVVADVMKVPYPELGETVGRVSAVIKGEEENF
;
A
#
# COMPACT_ATOMS: atom_id res chain seq x y z
N MET A 1 10.46 -13.51 -8.96
CA MET A 1 9.02 -13.42 -9.28
C MET A 1 8.73 -12.02 -9.80
N LYS A 2 7.97 -11.87 -10.90
CA LYS A 2 7.56 -10.54 -11.41
C LYS A 2 6.46 -9.94 -10.53
N THR A 3 6.32 -8.62 -10.50
CA THR A 3 5.31 -7.96 -9.64
C THR A 3 3.88 -8.36 -10.00
N ASP A 4 3.58 -8.49 -11.30
CA ASP A 4 2.26 -8.96 -11.75
C ASP A 4 1.97 -10.41 -11.35
N GLU A 5 2.99 -11.26 -11.36
CA GLU A 5 2.87 -12.65 -10.92
C GLU A 5 2.58 -12.74 -9.41
N LEU A 6 3.25 -11.91 -8.60
CA LEU A 6 2.96 -11.79 -7.16
C LEU A 6 1.51 -11.36 -6.93
N ARG A 7 1.05 -10.31 -7.63
CA ARG A 7 -0.32 -9.80 -7.52
C ARG A 7 -1.33 -10.91 -7.81
N GLU A 8 -1.16 -11.62 -8.92
CA GLU A 8 -2.09 -12.69 -9.29
C GLU A 8 -2.02 -13.87 -8.33
N LYS A 9 -0.82 -14.32 -7.93
CA LYS A 9 -0.66 -15.41 -6.94
C LYS A 9 -1.38 -15.11 -5.63
N TYR A 10 -1.30 -13.87 -5.14
CA TYR A 10 -2.01 -13.47 -3.92
C TYR A 10 -3.52 -13.59 -4.09
N LEU A 11 -4.06 -13.03 -5.17
CA LEU A 11 -5.50 -13.01 -5.41
C LEU A 11 -6.04 -14.43 -5.62
N THR A 12 -5.37 -15.24 -6.44
CA THR A 12 -5.71 -16.66 -6.66
C THR A 12 -5.61 -17.48 -5.37
N PHE A 13 -4.60 -17.21 -4.52
CA PHE A 13 -4.47 -17.89 -3.24
C PHE A 13 -5.71 -17.68 -2.37
N PHE A 14 -6.15 -16.43 -2.19
CA PHE A 14 -7.31 -16.14 -1.36
C PHE A 14 -8.64 -16.55 -2.01
N GLU A 15 -8.76 -16.51 -3.34
CA GLU A 15 -9.88 -17.14 -4.04
C GLU A 15 -9.98 -18.64 -3.70
N SER A 16 -8.83 -19.34 -3.62
CA SER A 16 -8.80 -20.75 -3.21
C SER A 16 -9.19 -21.00 -1.74
N LYS A 17 -9.21 -19.95 -0.90
CA LYS A 17 -9.72 -19.97 0.49
C LYS A 17 -11.19 -19.50 0.59
N GLY A 18 -11.86 -19.32 -0.55
CA GLY A 18 -13.25 -18.89 -0.64
C GLY A 18 -13.46 -17.38 -0.53
N CYS A 19 -12.41 -16.57 -0.65
CA CYS A 19 -12.56 -15.11 -0.73
C CYS A 19 -13.11 -14.71 -2.10
N VAL A 20 -14.06 -13.78 -2.13
CA VAL A 20 -14.52 -13.17 -3.37
C VAL A 20 -13.51 -12.11 -3.81
N ARG A 21 -12.88 -12.29 -4.97
CA ARG A 21 -12.04 -11.25 -5.57
C ARG A 21 -12.90 -10.05 -5.94
N ARG A 22 -12.54 -8.87 -5.42
CA ARG A 22 -13.16 -7.59 -5.78
C ARG A 22 -12.16 -6.71 -6.50
N PRO A 23 -12.61 -5.88 -7.47
CA PRO A 23 -11.72 -4.91 -8.11
C PRO A 23 -11.21 -3.89 -7.09
N SER A 24 -10.10 -3.23 -7.41
CA SER A 24 -9.68 -2.01 -6.70
C SER A 24 -10.79 -0.97 -6.80
N ASP A 25 -11.13 -0.34 -5.69
CA ASP A 25 -11.98 0.86 -5.69
C ASP A 25 -11.17 2.08 -6.17
N VAL A 26 -11.86 3.19 -6.37
CA VAL A 26 -11.29 4.49 -6.76
C VAL A 26 -10.32 5.03 -5.69
N LEU A 27 -9.35 5.83 -6.13
CA LEU A 27 -8.45 6.59 -5.26
C LEU A 27 -9.18 7.69 -4.49
N VAL A 28 -10.31 8.20 -5.00
CA VAL A 28 -11.07 9.28 -4.35
C VAL A 28 -12.54 8.85 -4.14
N PRO A 29 -12.88 8.30 -2.97
CA PRO A 29 -14.23 7.87 -2.66
C PRO A 29 -15.10 9.09 -2.36
N ARG A 30 -15.74 9.68 -3.38
CA ARG A 30 -16.60 10.87 -3.23
C ARG A 30 -17.80 10.66 -2.29
N TRP A 31 -18.15 9.39 -2.04
CA TRP A 31 -19.20 8.96 -1.13
C TRP A 31 -18.77 8.97 0.34
N ASP A 32 -17.47 8.98 0.66
CA ASP A 32 -16.97 9.10 2.03
C ASP A 32 -16.21 10.44 2.22
N PRO A 33 -16.86 11.48 2.76
CA PRO A 33 -16.23 12.78 2.96
C PRO A 33 -15.13 12.77 4.04
N SER A 34 -15.00 11.69 4.83
CA SER A 34 -13.94 11.55 5.84
C SER A 34 -12.60 11.08 5.26
N VAL A 35 -12.58 10.62 4.00
CA VAL A 35 -11.39 10.07 3.34
C VAL A 35 -10.96 10.99 2.19
N LEU A 36 -9.74 11.54 2.28
CA LEU A 36 -9.20 12.41 1.22
C LEU A 36 -8.83 11.60 -0.03
N PHE A 37 -8.03 10.55 0.18
CA PHE A 37 -7.70 9.51 -0.80
C PHE A 37 -7.78 8.17 -0.10
N THR A 38 -8.09 7.09 -0.83
CA THR A 38 -8.09 5.71 -0.34
C THR A 38 -6.68 5.31 0.13
N PRO A 39 -6.42 5.20 1.45
CA PRO A 39 -5.08 4.91 1.98
C PRO A 39 -4.82 3.41 2.21
N ALA A 40 -5.85 2.57 2.15
CA ALA A 40 -5.81 1.13 2.43
C ALA A 40 -6.90 0.35 1.68
N GLY A 41 -6.74 -0.98 1.62
CA GLY A 41 -7.68 -1.90 0.98
C GLY A 41 -9.07 -1.95 1.63
N MET A 42 -9.13 -1.77 2.95
CA MET A 42 -10.35 -1.88 3.76
C MET A 42 -11.40 -0.80 3.50
N ASN A 43 -11.01 0.35 2.93
CA ASN A 43 -11.88 1.53 2.86
C ASN A 43 -13.18 1.27 2.09
N GLN A 44 -13.12 0.51 0.99
CA GLN A 44 -14.32 0.12 0.22
C GLN A 44 -15.24 -0.84 0.98
N PHE A 45 -14.75 -1.44 2.08
CA PHE A 45 -15.48 -2.39 2.92
C PHE A 45 -15.86 -1.82 4.30
N LYS A 46 -15.67 -0.51 4.53
CA LYS A 46 -15.96 0.15 5.82
C LYS A 46 -17.36 -0.17 6.37
N ASP A 47 -18.37 -0.13 5.51
CA ASP A 47 -19.75 -0.46 5.92
C ASP A 47 -19.98 -1.95 6.20
N HIS A 48 -19.17 -2.84 5.60
CA HIS A 48 -19.21 -4.28 5.91
C HIS A 48 -18.66 -4.52 7.32
N PHE A 49 -17.52 -3.91 7.67
CA PHE A 49 -16.95 -3.97 9.02
C PHE A 49 -17.87 -3.39 10.09
N LEU A 50 -18.59 -2.32 9.77
CA LEU A 50 -19.52 -1.65 10.69
C LEU A 50 -20.89 -2.31 10.78
N GLY A 51 -21.17 -3.35 9.98
CA GLY A 51 -22.48 -4.01 9.91
C GLY A 51 -23.60 -3.10 9.39
N ARG A 52 -23.26 -2.11 8.56
CA ARG A 52 -24.19 -1.10 8.01
C ARG A 52 -24.77 -1.48 6.66
N CYS A 53 -24.24 -2.51 6.02
CA CYS A 53 -24.76 -3.07 4.78
C CYS A 53 -25.16 -4.53 4.97
N LYS A 54 -25.99 -5.05 4.05
CA LYS A 54 -26.23 -6.48 3.92
C LYS A 54 -25.01 -7.12 3.27
N LEU A 55 -24.45 -8.15 3.92
CA LEU A 55 -23.31 -8.89 3.40
C LEU A 55 -23.76 -9.81 2.25
N GLU A 56 -23.27 -9.56 1.03
CA GLU A 56 -23.40 -10.47 -0.12
C GLU A 56 -22.34 -11.57 -0.10
N PHE A 57 -21.23 -11.31 0.59
CA PHE A 57 -20.12 -12.21 0.84
C PHE A 57 -19.54 -11.91 2.22
N THR A 58 -18.97 -12.93 2.86
CA THR A 58 -18.33 -12.81 4.18
C THR A 58 -16.81 -12.77 4.09
N ARG A 59 -16.24 -13.02 2.90
CA ARG A 59 -14.80 -13.04 2.64
C ARG A 59 -14.49 -12.34 1.33
N ALA A 60 -13.45 -11.50 1.31
CA ALA A 60 -13.03 -10.80 0.10
C ALA A 60 -11.51 -10.76 -0.04
N THR A 61 -11.02 -10.55 -1.26
CA THR A 61 -9.61 -10.23 -1.53
C THR A 61 -9.49 -9.19 -2.64
N THR A 62 -8.51 -8.29 -2.52
CA THR A 62 -8.28 -7.19 -3.47
C THR A 62 -6.80 -6.88 -3.63
N CYS A 63 -6.48 -6.21 -4.74
CA CYS A 63 -5.26 -5.43 -4.90
C CYS A 63 -5.70 -3.98 -5.06
N GLN A 64 -5.67 -3.21 -3.98
CA GLN A 64 -6.20 -1.85 -3.94
C GLN A 64 -5.12 -0.85 -4.34
N LYS A 65 -5.46 0.06 -5.26
CA LYS A 65 -4.72 1.30 -5.50
C LYS A 65 -4.82 2.19 -4.27
N CYS A 66 -3.69 2.54 -3.67
CA CYS A 66 -3.63 3.37 -2.46
C CYS A 66 -2.86 4.67 -2.71
N LEU A 67 -3.29 5.75 -2.06
CA LEU A 67 -2.52 6.99 -2.00
C LEU A 67 -2.40 7.50 -0.55
N ARG A 68 -1.17 7.65 -0.07
CA ARG A 68 -0.86 8.17 1.27
C ARG A 68 -0.16 9.53 1.19
N THR A 69 -0.73 10.51 1.89
CA THR A 69 -0.17 11.86 1.96
C THR A 69 0.85 12.04 3.09
N GLY A 70 0.80 11.18 4.11
CA GLY A 70 1.74 11.21 5.24
C GLY A 70 3.19 10.90 4.82
N ASP A 71 3.35 10.11 3.76
CA ASP A 71 4.65 9.59 3.31
C ASP A 71 5.37 10.49 2.30
N ILE A 72 4.75 11.61 1.88
CA ILE A 72 5.25 12.51 0.83
C ILE A 72 6.70 12.99 1.10
N GLU A 73 7.07 13.20 2.36
CA GLU A 73 8.42 13.61 2.71
C GLU A 73 9.44 12.46 2.70
N ASN A 74 9.01 11.21 2.84
CA ASN A 74 9.88 10.04 2.84
C ASN A 74 10.17 9.51 1.42
N VAL A 75 9.33 9.86 0.45
CA VAL A 75 9.47 9.42 -0.94
C VAL A 75 10.81 9.82 -1.55
N GLY A 76 11.47 8.83 -2.16
CA GLY A 76 12.77 8.93 -2.83
C GLY A 76 13.95 8.93 -1.86
N ARG A 77 13.75 9.30 -0.59
CA ARG A 77 14.74 9.27 0.50
C ARG A 77 14.90 7.88 1.11
N THR A 78 13.78 7.21 1.34
CA THR A 78 13.77 5.85 1.90
C THR A 78 13.53 4.81 0.82
N ALA A 79 13.87 3.56 1.11
CA ALA A 79 13.75 2.46 0.17
C ALA A 79 12.30 2.01 -0.10
N TYR A 80 11.37 2.30 0.82
CA TYR A 80 10.07 1.62 0.89
C TYR A 80 8.84 2.54 0.89
N HIS A 81 8.99 3.87 0.98
CA HIS A 81 7.86 4.80 1.04
C HIS A 81 7.50 5.37 -0.33
N HIS A 82 6.20 5.39 -0.59
CA HIS A 82 5.58 5.86 -1.83
C HIS A 82 4.41 6.78 -1.51
N THR A 83 4.05 7.66 -2.44
CA THR A 83 2.74 8.31 -2.40
C THR A 83 1.67 7.38 -2.93
N PHE A 84 1.93 6.74 -4.08
CA PHE A 84 1.05 5.76 -4.70
C PHE A 84 1.66 4.36 -4.63
N PHE A 85 0.88 3.41 -4.15
CA PHE A 85 1.29 2.01 -4.04
C PHE A 85 0.07 1.09 -4.14
N GLU A 86 0.32 -0.20 -4.27
CA GLU A 86 -0.73 -1.21 -4.27
C GLU A 86 -0.72 -2.04 -2.99
N MET A 87 -1.89 -2.21 -2.40
CA MET A 87 -2.09 -3.00 -1.19
C MET A 87 -2.86 -4.27 -1.53
N LEU A 88 -2.19 -5.41 -1.34
CA LEU A 88 -2.82 -6.72 -1.40
C LEU A 88 -3.50 -7.02 -0.07
N GLY A 89 -4.79 -7.33 -0.08
CA GLY A 89 -5.55 -7.56 1.14
C GLY A 89 -6.53 -8.72 1.04
N ASN A 90 -6.70 -9.45 2.14
CA ASN A 90 -7.80 -10.36 2.38
C ASN A 90 -8.62 -9.89 3.59
N PHE A 91 -9.95 -10.02 3.48
CA PHE A 91 -10.90 -9.43 4.42
C PHE A 91 -11.91 -10.48 4.87
N SER A 92 -12.25 -10.46 6.17
CA SER A 92 -13.29 -11.28 6.78
C SER A 92 -14.34 -10.38 7.43
N PHE A 93 -15.61 -10.63 7.13
CA PHE A 93 -16.76 -9.94 7.72
C PHE A 93 -17.57 -10.92 8.56
N GLY A 94 -17.19 -11.07 9.83
CA GLY A 94 -17.85 -11.98 10.78
C GLY A 94 -17.68 -13.46 10.46
N ASP A 95 -16.60 -13.84 9.76
CA ASP A 95 -16.33 -15.22 9.32
C ASP A 95 -15.11 -15.80 10.05
N TYR A 96 -13.94 -15.85 9.41
CA TYR A 96 -12.69 -16.29 10.03
C TYR A 96 -12.03 -15.16 10.82
N PHE A 97 -11.14 -15.50 11.76
CA PHE A 97 -10.46 -14.52 12.61
C PHE A 97 -8.95 -14.80 12.69
N LYS A 98 -8.32 -14.56 13.85
CA LYS A 98 -6.86 -14.57 14.03
C LYS A 98 -6.20 -15.85 13.53
N ARG A 99 -6.75 -17.01 13.92
CA ARG A 99 -6.17 -18.32 13.63
C ARG A 99 -6.01 -18.51 12.11
N GLU A 100 -7.10 -18.45 11.36
CA GLU A 100 -7.04 -18.61 9.91
C GLU A 100 -6.23 -17.49 9.24
N ALA A 101 -6.35 -16.24 9.71
CA ALA A 101 -5.61 -15.13 9.13
C ALA A 101 -4.09 -15.34 9.22
N ILE A 102 -3.59 -15.76 10.39
CA ILE A 102 -2.17 -16.06 10.62
C ILE A 102 -1.73 -17.29 9.83
N HIS A 103 -2.50 -18.39 9.88
CA HIS A 103 -2.18 -19.62 9.13
C HIS A 103 -2.13 -19.40 7.62
N TRP A 104 -3.08 -18.66 7.05
CA TRP A 104 -3.10 -18.37 5.62
C TRP A 104 -1.99 -17.40 5.21
N ALA A 105 -1.69 -16.39 6.03
CA ALA A 105 -0.56 -15.51 5.77
C ALA A 105 0.76 -16.30 5.74
N TRP A 106 0.97 -17.17 6.74
CA TRP A 106 2.15 -18.01 6.81
C TRP A 106 2.24 -19.01 5.64
N GLU A 107 1.13 -19.67 5.30
CA GLU A 107 1.05 -20.58 4.15
C GLU A 107 1.42 -19.88 2.84
N PHE A 108 0.88 -18.69 2.59
CA PHE A 108 1.17 -17.93 1.37
C PHE A 108 2.65 -17.55 1.27
N LEU A 109 3.23 -17.08 2.37
CA LEU A 109 4.62 -16.65 2.41
C LEU A 109 5.61 -17.82 2.26
N THR A 110 5.38 -18.94 2.95
CA THR A 110 6.40 -19.99 3.12
C THR A 110 6.20 -21.22 2.23
N SER A 111 4.98 -21.48 1.77
CA SER A 111 4.72 -22.65 0.92
C SER A 111 5.44 -22.51 -0.43
N GLN A 112 6.13 -23.57 -0.84
CA GLN A 112 6.81 -23.66 -2.14
C GLN A 112 5.85 -23.52 -3.33
N ARG A 113 4.56 -23.78 -3.12
CA ARG A 113 3.52 -23.58 -4.14
C ARG A 113 3.28 -22.09 -4.43
N TRP A 114 3.50 -21.22 -3.45
CA TRP A 114 3.17 -19.79 -3.51
C TRP A 114 4.42 -18.95 -3.64
N LEU A 115 4.91 -18.38 -2.53
CA LEU A 115 6.11 -17.53 -2.53
C LEU A 115 7.38 -18.29 -2.17
N GLY A 116 7.29 -19.35 -1.37
CA GLY A 116 8.44 -20.16 -0.97
C GLY A 116 9.55 -19.37 -0.26
N LEU A 117 9.19 -18.31 0.47
CA LEU A 117 10.15 -17.54 1.28
C LEU A 117 10.73 -18.42 2.38
N ASP A 118 11.99 -18.17 2.70
CA ASP A 118 12.69 -18.85 3.79
C ASP A 118 12.05 -18.51 5.15
N PRO A 119 11.44 -19.48 5.84
CA PRO A 119 10.84 -19.27 7.15
C PRO A 119 11.83 -18.75 8.19
N GLU A 120 13.13 -19.05 8.04
CA GLU A 120 14.15 -18.60 8.98
C GLU A 120 14.42 -17.09 8.90
N ARG A 121 13.97 -16.43 7.83
CA ARG A 121 14.11 -14.99 7.64
C ARG A 121 12.85 -14.23 8.04
N LEU A 122 11.79 -14.94 8.44
CA LEU A 122 10.54 -14.33 8.88
C LEU A 122 10.51 -14.14 10.39
N SER A 123 9.87 -13.05 10.82
CA SER A 123 9.53 -12.78 12.22
C SER A 123 8.17 -12.09 12.27
N ALA A 124 7.50 -12.16 13.41
CA ALA A 124 6.21 -11.55 13.63
C ALA A 124 6.25 -10.56 14.80
N THR A 125 5.37 -9.57 14.77
CA THR A 125 5.09 -8.71 15.92
C THR A 125 3.63 -8.87 16.33
N VAL A 126 3.30 -8.64 17.59
CA VAL A 126 1.93 -8.70 18.12
C VAL A 126 1.72 -7.60 19.15
N TYR A 127 0.48 -7.19 19.35
CA TYR A 127 0.15 -6.22 20.40
C TYR A 127 0.50 -6.79 21.78
N VAL A 128 1.02 -5.94 22.68
CA VAL A 128 1.49 -6.35 24.01
C VAL A 128 0.49 -7.17 24.79
N ASP A 129 -0.81 -6.84 24.68
CA ASP A 129 -1.90 -7.52 25.39
C ASP A 129 -2.60 -8.62 24.55
N ASP A 130 -2.12 -8.92 23.34
CA ASP A 130 -2.71 -9.95 22.46
C ASP A 130 -2.04 -11.32 22.61
N GLU A 131 -2.35 -12.00 23.73
CA GLU A 131 -1.89 -13.36 24.03
C GLU A 131 -2.34 -14.40 23.00
N GLU A 132 -3.52 -14.21 22.41
CA GLU A 132 -4.10 -15.13 21.44
C GLU A 132 -3.26 -15.17 20.15
N ALA A 133 -2.89 -14.00 19.61
CA ALA A 133 -2.03 -13.92 18.43
C ALA A 133 -0.62 -14.48 18.72
N ALA A 134 -0.07 -14.20 19.91
CA ALA A 134 1.23 -14.72 20.32
C ALA A 134 1.23 -16.26 20.38
N ALA A 135 0.19 -16.85 20.98
CA ALA A 135 0.05 -18.31 21.08
C ALA A 135 -0.08 -18.97 19.71
N ILE A 136 -0.87 -18.40 18.78
CA ILE A 136 -1.00 -18.94 17.42
C ILE A 136 0.37 -18.96 16.71
N TRP A 137 1.14 -17.87 16.78
CA TRP A 137 2.47 -17.81 16.16
C TRP A 137 3.46 -18.81 16.76
N ILE A 138 3.48 -18.96 18.09
CA ILE A 138 4.47 -19.79 18.78
C ILE A 138 4.09 -21.27 18.74
N GLU A 139 2.84 -21.60 19.05
CA GLU A 139 2.39 -22.96 19.29
C GLU A 139 1.86 -23.64 18.03
N GLU A 140 1.13 -22.91 17.18
CA GLU A 140 0.53 -23.49 15.97
C GLU A 140 1.41 -23.34 14.74
N ILE A 141 1.98 -22.15 14.51
CA ILE A 141 2.90 -21.90 13.40
C ILE A 141 4.29 -22.45 13.70
N GLY A 142 4.69 -22.46 14.97
CA GLY A 142 6.00 -22.95 15.40
C GLY A 142 7.13 -21.92 15.25
N LEU A 143 6.81 -20.61 15.20
CA LEU A 143 7.85 -19.59 15.24
C LEU A 143 8.57 -19.64 16.60
N PRO A 144 9.91 -19.61 16.63
CA PRO A 144 10.66 -19.46 17.88
C PRO A 144 10.18 -18.22 18.64
N PRO A 145 9.97 -18.27 19.98
CA PRO A 145 9.52 -17.11 20.75
C PRO A 145 10.37 -15.85 20.55
N ALA A 146 11.67 -15.99 20.31
CA ALA A 146 12.58 -14.88 20.02
C ALA A 146 12.28 -14.14 18.70
N LYS A 147 11.51 -14.75 17.79
CA LYS A 147 11.06 -14.17 16.51
C LYS A 147 9.64 -13.60 16.59
N VAL A 148 9.01 -13.62 17.77
CA VAL A 148 7.70 -13.01 18.03
C VAL A 148 7.88 -11.86 19.02
N THR A 149 7.86 -10.62 18.54
CA THR A 149 8.06 -9.42 19.37
C THR A 149 6.73 -8.81 19.80
N ARG A 150 6.60 -8.43 21.06
CA ARG A 150 5.44 -7.68 21.56
C ARG A 150 5.69 -6.18 21.46
N MET A 151 4.78 -5.43 20.86
CA MET A 151 4.89 -3.96 20.73
C MET A 151 3.66 -3.23 21.24
N GLY A 152 3.82 -1.92 21.45
CA GLY A 152 2.78 -1.03 21.96
C GLY A 152 1.70 -0.70 20.94
N GLU A 153 0.81 0.22 21.32
CA GLU A 153 -0.29 0.67 20.47
C GLU A 153 0.15 1.52 19.28
N ASP A 154 1.37 2.05 19.31
CA ASP A 154 2.00 2.82 18.23
C ASP A 154 2.36 1.95 17.02
N GLU A 155 2.68 0.67 17.26
CA GLU A 155 3.10 -0.27 16.22
C GLU A 155 2.06 -1.37 15.97
N ASN A 156 1.53 -2.01 17.01
CA ASN A 156 0.67 -3.19 16.89
C ASN A 156 -0.81 -2.93 17.22
N PHE A 157 -1.28 -1.70 17.03
CA PHE A 157 -2.70 -1.40 17.04
C PHE A 157 -3.05 -0.54 15.83
N TRP A 158 -4.12 -0.89 15.11
CA TRP A 158 -4.50 -0.18 13.89
C TRP A 158 -5.81 0.59 14.06
N PRO A 159 -5.89 1.87 13.63
CA PRO A 159 -4.77 2.71 13.25
C PRO A 159 -3.77 2.92 14.41
N ALA A 160 -2.51 3.22 14.11
CA ALA A 160 -1.49 3.47 15.12
C ALA A 160 -1.98 4.45 16.19
N ASN A 161 -1.77 4.10 17.46
CA ASN A 161 -2.22 4.82 18.65
C ASN A 161 -3.75 4.95 18.76
N ALA A 162 -4.58 4.15 18.08
CA ALA A 162 -6.04 4.28 18.16
C ALA A 162 -6.61 4.34 19.58
N PRO A 163 -6.20 3.51 20.56
CA PRO A 163 -6.76 3.58 21.90
C PRO A 163 -6.57 4.97 22.55
N SER A 164 -5.36 5.54 22.47
CA SER A 164 -5.03 6.82 23.10
C SER A 164 -5.30 8.07 22.24
N GLN A 165 -4.87 8.07 20.97
CA GLN A 165 -4.79 9.29 20.14
C GLN A 165 -5.33 9.15 18.72
N GLY A 166 -5.61 7.94 18.23
CA GLY A 166 -6.00 7.75 16.83
C GLY A 166 -7.42 8.26 16.50
N PRO A 167 -7.81 8.23 15.23
CA PRO A 167 -9.10 8.74 14.77
C PRO A 167 -10.27 7.83 15.15
N ASP A 168 -11.48 8.37 15.20
CA ASP A 168 -12.71 7.58 15.33
C ASP A 168 -12.89 6.65 14.11
N GLY A 169 -13.36 5.43 14.36
CA GLY A 169 -13.57 4.42 13.33
C GLY A 169 -13.20 2.99 13.75
N VAL A 170 -13.28 2.09 12.76
CA VAL A 170 -12.92 0.67 12.91
C VAL A 170 -11.45 0.55 13.30
N CYS A 171 -11.16 -0.23 14.34
CA CYS A 171 -9.82 -0.44 14.85
C CYS A 171 -9.68 -1.81 15.56
N GLY A 172 -8.43 -2.18 15.88
CA GLY A 172 -8.12 -3.41 16.61
C GLY A 172 -6.61 -3.62 16.75
N PRO A 173 -6.19 -4.58 17.59
CA PRO A 173 -4.80 -5.02 17.61
C PRO A 173 -4.42 -5.62 16.26
N CYS A 174 -3.14 -5.56 15.93
CA CYS A 174 -2.63 -6.15 14.71
C CYS A 174 -1.34 -6.93 14.95
N SER A 175 -1.00 -7.77 13.98
CA SER A 175 0.23 -8.53 13.93
C SER A 175 0.91 -8.31 12.60
N GLU A 176 2.19 -7.92 12.63
CA GLU A 176 2.93 -7.63 11.40
C GLU A 176 3.99 -8.69 11.16
N ILE A 177 4.18 -9.04 9.90
CA ILE A 177 5.17 -10.01 9.45
C ILE A 177 6.31 -9.26 8.79
N TYR A 178 7.52 -9.55 9.22
CA TYR A 178 8.75 -8.95 8.74
C TYR A 178 9.65 -9.99 8.11
N TYR A 179 10.38 -9.58 7.07
CA TYR A 179 11.40 -10.37 6.41
C TYR A 179 12.79 -9.73 6.56
N GLU A 180 13.78 -10.53 6.94
CA GLU A 180 15.18 -10.10 7.04
C GLU A 180 15.83 -10.08 5.65
N THR A 181 16.28 -8.92 5.18
CA THR A 181 17.05 -8.75 3.93
C THR A 181 18.51 -8.42 4.23
N PRO A 182 19.44 -8.53 3.26
CA PRO A 182 20.82 -8.04 3.46
C PRO A 182 20.91 -6.55 3.83
N TRP A 183 19.85 -5.78 3.58
CA TRP A 183 19.76 -4.34 3.86
C TRP A 183 18.93 -4.04 5.12
N GLY A 184 18.56 -5.08 5.88
CA GLY A 184 17.81 -4.98 7.12
C GLY A 184 16.40 -5.56 7.03
N LYS A 185 15.67 -5.38 8.13
CA LYS A 185 14.34 -5.94 8.35
C LYS A 185 13.25 -5.10 7.67
N VAL A 186 12.34 -5.76 6.97
CA VAL A 186 11.27 -5.12 6.18
C VAL A 186 9.92 -5.69 6.56
N GLU A 187 8.99 -4.85 7.01
CA GLU A 187 7.59 -5.21 7.27
C GLU A 187 6.89 -5.53 5.94
N ILE A 188 6.52 -6.77 5.65
CA ILE A 188 5.90 -7.12 4.36
C ILE A 188 4.38 -7.16 4.42
N TRP A 189 3.79 -7.51 5.57
CA TRP A 189 2.35 -7.75 5.71
C TRP A 189 1.85 -7.40 7.10
N ASN A 190 0.78 -6.62 7.20
CA ASN A 190 0.08 -6.33 8.44
C ASN A 190 -1.29 -7.06 8.49
N LEU A 191 -1.55 -7.79 9.58
CA LEU A 191 -2.78 -8.52 9.87
C LEU A 191 -3.54 -7.81 11.00
N VAL A 192 -4.61 -7.09 10.68
CA VAL A 192 -5.41 -6.34 11.65
C VAL A 192 -6.63 -7.15 12.09
N PHE A 193 -6.75 -7.34 13.40
CA PHE A 193 -7.84 -8.06 14.04
C PHE A 193 -8.92 -7.09 14.47
N THR A 194 -9.59 -6.50 13.48
CA THR A 194 -10.62 -5.47 13.69
C THR A 194 -11.76 -6.01 14.56
N GLN A 195 -11.93 -5.41 15.74
CA GLN A 195 -12.91 -5.84 16.74
C GLN A 195 -13.54 -4.68 17.52
N PHE A 196 -13.06 -3.45 17.30
CA PHE A 196 -13.57 -2.25 17.95
C PHE A 196 -13.94 -1.17 16.94
N ASN A 197 -14.85 -0.30 17.33
CA ASN A 197 -15.12 1.00 16.73
C ASN A 197 -14.80 2.06 17.79
N ARG A 198 -13.76 2.86 17.55
CA ARG A 198 -13.38 3.96 18.42
C ARG A 198 -14.35 5.13 18.25
N VAL A 199 -14.84 5.66 19.37
CA VAL A 199 -15.74 6.82 19.41
C VAL A 199 -15.35 7.74 20.56
N GLY A 200 -14.78 8.90 20.23
CA GLY A 200 -14.42 9.94 21.19
C GLY A 200 -13.09 9.72 21.94
N PRO A 201 -12.76 10.61 22.89
CA PRO A 201 -11.53 10.52 23.67
C PRO A 201 -11.59 9.41 24.74
N PRO A 202 -10.45 8.83 25.14
CA PRO A 202 -10.38 7.89 26.26
C PRO A 202 -10.71 8.57 27.62
N PRO A 203 -11.09 7.81 28.66
CA PRO A 203 -11.30 6.34 28.70
C PRO A 203 -12.66 5.89 28.13
N ASN A 204 -12.81 4.59 27.85
CA ASN A 204 -14.04 3.94 27.34
C ASN A 204 -14.49 4.34 25.92
N ASN A 205 -13.54 4.69 25.05
CA ASN A 205 -13.78 5.05 23.65
C ASN A 205 -13.84 3.85 22.69
N LEU A 206 -13.36 2.66 23.08
CA LEU A 206 -13.38 1.45 22.25
C LEU A 206 -14.69 0.68 22.43
N ARG A 207 -15.59 0.75 21.44
CA ARG A 207 -16.86 0.00 21.44
C ARG A 207 -16.73 -1.28 20.63
N PRO A 208 -17.18 -2.46 21.10
CA PRO A 208 -17.13 -3.68 20.30
C PRO A 208 -17.88 -3.53 18.97
N LEU A 209 -17.32 -4.07 17.89
CA LEU A 209 -18.02 -4.21 16.61
C LEU A 209 -19.11 -5.28 16.69
N PRO A 210 -20.12 -5.25 15.81
CA PRO A 210 -21.15 -6.30 15.74
C PRO A 210 -20.58 -7.70 15.48
N SER A 211 -19.40 -7.78 14.87
CA SER A 211 -18.69 -9.02 14.59
C SER A 211 -17.19 -8.78 14.63
N LYS A 212 -16.44 -9.84 14.95
CA LYS A 212 -14.98 -9.86 14.81
C LYS A 212 -14.64 -10.04 13.33
N ASN A 213 -13.73 -9.23 12.83
CA ASN A 213 -13.45 -9.12 11.40
C ASN A 213 -11.93 -9.14 11.16
N ILE A 214 -11.51 -9.42 9.92
CA ILE A 214 -10.11 -9.37 9.51
C ILE A 214 -9.94 -8.33 8.41
N ASP A 215 -8.92 -7.50 8.57
CA ASP A 215 -8.37 -6.61 7.55
C ASP A 215 -6.88 -6.91 7.45
N THR A 216 -6.34 -7.06 6.25
CA THR A 216 -4.90 -7.21 6.06
C THR A 216 -4.40 -6.31 4.95
N GLY A 217 -3.15 -5.89 5.05
CA GLY A 217 -2.47 -5.15 3.99
C GLY A 217 -1.04 -5.64 3.81
N MET A 218 -0.75 -6.19 2.63
CA MET A 218 0.59 -6.53 2.18
C MET A 218 1.00 -5.53 1.11
N GLY A 219 2.11 -4.82 1.32
CA GLY A 219 2.62 -3.87 0.33
C GLY A 219 3.16 -4.61 -0.89
N LEU A 220 2.55 -4.42 -2.06
CA LEU A 220 2.92 -5.15 -3.27
C LEU A 220 4.36 -4.86 -3.67
N GLU A 221 4.73 -3.59 -3.78
CA GLU A 221 6.08 -3.17 -4.19
C GLU A 221 7.15 -3.62 -3.20
N ARG A 222 6.80 -3.62 -1.91
CA ARG A 222 7.71 -4.01 -0.82
C ARG A 222 7.98 -5.51 -0.84
N THR A 223 6.94 -6.30 -1.02
CA THR A 223 7.06 -7.77 -1.14
C THR A 223 7.73 -8.17 -2.45
N ALA A 224 7.46 -7.43 -3.54
CA ALA A 224 8.16 -7.62 -4.81
C ALA A 224 9.66 -7.35 -4.68
N ALA A 225 10.08 -6.33 -3.93
CA ALA A 225 11.49 -6.05 -3.67
C ALA A 225 12.18 -7.22 -2.95
N VAL A 226 11.52 -7.80 -1.95
CA VAL A 226 11.99 -9.01 -1.27
C VAL A 226 12.15 -10.19 -2.23
N LEU A 227 11.12 -10.49 -3.03
CA LEU A 227 11.11 -11.64 -3.95
C LEU A 227 12.04 -11.47 -5.17
N GLN A 228 12.37 -10.23 -5.52
CA GLN A 228 13.33 -9.90 -6.57
C GLN A 228 14.75 -9.71 -6.00
N ASN A 229 14.91 -9.79 -4.67
CA ASN A 229 16.16 -9.60 -3.94
C ASN A 229 16.85 -8.28 -4.32
N VAL A 230 16.12 -7.17 -4.21
CA VAL A 230 16.62 -5.81 -4.47
C VAL A 230 16.46 -4.91 -3.23
N GLU A 231 17.38 -3.96 -3.07
CA GLU A 231 17.49 -3.09 -1.89
C GLU A 231 16.30 -2.13 -1.71
N SER A 232 15.70 -1.71 -2.82
CA SER A 232 14.65 -0.71 -2.81
C SER A 232 13.48 -1.10 -3.69
N ASN A 233 12.28 -0.68 -3.28
CA ASN A 233 11.09 -0.78 -4.11
C ASN A 233 11.32 -0.16 -5.49
N PHE A 234 12.11 0.93 -5.59
CA PHE A 234 12.41 1.58 -6.87
C PHE A 234 13.28 0.74 -7.82
N HIS A 235 13.75 -0.42 -7.39
CA HIS A 235 14.55 -1.35 -8.19
C HIS A 235 13.76 -2.58 -8.65
N ILE A 236 12.46 -2.69 -8.31
CA ILE A 236 11.60 -3.76 -8.82
C ILE A 236 11.30 -3.56 -10.30
N ASP A 237 10.93 -4.64 -10.97
CA ASP A 237 10.57 -4.72 -12.39
C ASP A 237 9.59 -3.65 -12.89
N ILE A 238 8.63 -3.18 -12.09
CA ILE A 238 7.65 -2.15 -12.51
C ILE A 238 8.07 -0.72 -12.17
N LEU A 239 9.06 -0.50 -11.30
CA LEU A 239 9.52 0.84 -10.91
C LEU A 239 10.86 1.21 -11.53
N ARG A 240 11.77 0.25 -11.68
CA ARG A 240 13.08 0.49 -12.26
C ARG A 240 12.99 1.08 -13.67
N PRO A 241 12.15 0.58 -14.59
CA PRO A 241 12.00 1.17 -15.93
C PRO A 241 11.48 2.61 -15.88
N LEU A 242 10.60 2.93 -14.93
CA LEU A 242 10.05 4.28 -14.78
C LEU A 242 11.10 5.26 -14.22
N VAL A 243 11.94 4.82 -13.29
CA VAL A 243 13.07 5.61 -12.78
C VAL A 243 14.10 5.87 -13.88
N GLU A 244 14.38 4.87 -14.71
CA GLU A 244 15.30 5.00 -15.86
C GLU A 244 14.72 5.92 -16.94
N ALA A 245 13.44 5.81 -17.25
CA ALA A 245 12.75 6.72 -18.16
C ALA A 245 12.75 8.17 -17.63
N ALA A 246 12.58 8.37 -16.32
CA ALA A 246 12.75 9.69 -15.71
C ALA A 246 14.17 10.23 -15.90
N ALA A 247 15.19 9.37 -15.78
CA ALA A 247 16.59 9.76 -15.98
C ALA A 247 16.84 10.20 -17.42
N GLU A 248 16.35 9.41 -18.39
CA GLU A 248 16.44 9.71 -19.82
C GLU A 248 15.74 11.03 -20.17
N VAL A 249 14.50 11.22 -19.71
CA VAL A 249 13.75 12.46 -19.93
C VAL A 249 14.46 13.66 -19.32
N CYS A 250 15.11 13.48 -18.16
CA CYS A 250 15.91 14.52 -17.50
C CYS A 250 17.34 14.68 -18.07
N GLY A 251 17.73 13.93 -19.10
CA GLY A 251 19.05 14.01 -19.72
C GLY A 251 20.19 13.59 -18.79
N THR A 252 19.93 12.68 -17.85
CA THR A 252 20.91 12.19 -16.87
C THR A 252 20.91 10.65 -16.80
N SER A 253 21.74 10.09 -15.93
CA SER A 253 21.79 8.66 -15.64
C SER A 253 21.32 8.38 -14.21
N TYR A 254 20.72 7.21 -13.99
CA TYR A 254 20.27 6.82 -12.66
C TYR A 254 21.43 6.23 -11.85
N ASP A 255 21.92 7.00 -10.87
CA ASP A 255 22.80 6.52 -9.80
C ASP A 255 22.02 6.50 -8.46
N PRO A 256 21.71 5.33 -7.88
CA PRO A 256 20.97 5.20 -6.64
C PRO A 256 21.55 5.97 -5.44
N ALA A 257 22.88 6.14 -5.41
CA ALA A 257 23.60 6.80 -4.31
C ALA A 257 23.62 8.33 -4.42
N SER A 258 23.29 8.87 -5.59
CA SER A 258 23.32 10.31 -5.86
C SER A 258 22.04 11.04 -5.39
N ASP A 259 22.14 12.36 -5.14
CA ASP A 259 20.94 13.20 -4.95
C ASP A 259 20.04 13.18 -6.19
N TYR A 260 20.60 13.04 -7.39
CA TYR A 260 19.81 12.91 -8.62
C TYR A 260 19.02 11.60 -8.61
N GLY A 261 19.61 10.48 -8.18
CA GLY A 261 18.90 9.22 -7.99
C GLY A 261 17.73 9.35 -7.04
N ARG A 262 17.91 10.05 -5.91
CA ARG A 262 16.82 10.38 -4.97
C ARG A 262 15.67 11.15 -5.63
N ARG A 263 16.00 12.13 -6.47
CA ARG A 263 15.01 12.95 -7.21
C ARG A 263 14.28 12.16 -8.28
N LEU A 264 15.00 11.33 -9.04
CA LEU A 264 14.44 10.46 -10.06
C LEU A 264 13.46 9.45 -9.47
N ARG A 265 13.79 8.85 -8.33
CA ARG A 265 12.84 8.02 -7.56
C ARG A 265 11.57 8.78 -7.20
N ARG A 266 11.70 10.02 -6.72
CA ARG A 266 10.55 10.85 -6.36
C ARG A 266 9.71 11.28 -7.56
N ILE A 267 10.34 11.59 -8.69
CA ILE A 267 9.63 11.86 -9.96
C ILE A 267 8.84 10.62 -10.39
N ALA A 268 9.47 9.44 -10.38
CA ALA A 268 8.82 8.18 -10.74
C ALA A 268 7.63 7.84 -9.84
N ASP A 269 7.73 8.06 -8.52
CA ASP A 269 6.61 7.88 -7.61
C ASP A 269 5.47 8.89 -7.87
N HIS A 270 5.80 10.18 -7.91
CA HIS A 270 4.79 11.23 -8.02
C HIS A 270 4.06 11.19 -9.36
N ILE A 271 4.74 10.83 -10.46
CA ILE A 271 4.07 10.69 -11.76
C ILE A 271 3.05 9.54 -11.76
N ARG A 272 3.32 8.42 -11.06
CA ARG A 272 2.33 7.35 -10.87
C ARG A 272 1.10 7.89 -10.16
N ALA A 273 1.29 8.55 -9.01
CA ALA A 273 0.19 9.12 -8.23
C ALA A 273 -0.64 10.12 -9.05
N CYS A 274 0.01 11.04 -9.78
CA CYS A 274 -0.66 12.01 -10.63
C CYS A 274 -1.40 11.34 -11.80
N ALA A 275 -0.78 10.37 -12.48
CA ALA A 275 -1.38 9.69 -13.62
C ALA A 275 -2.66 8.94 -13.23
N PHE A 276 -2.63 8.15 -12.16
CA PHE A 276 -3.82 7.44 -11.66
C PHE A 276 -4.91 8.40 -11.16
N ALA A 277 -4.54 9.44 -10.42
CA ALA A 277 -5.52 10.39 -9.92
C ALA A 277 -6.21 11.17 -11.06
N ILE A 278 -5.45 11.64 -12.06
CA ILE A 278 -6.00 12.37 -13.20
C ILE A 278 -6.79 11.45 -14.13
N HIS A 279 -6.36 10.18 -14.29
CA HIS A 279 -7.15 9.14 -14.95
C HIS A 279 -8.55 9.06 -14.34
N GLU A 280 -8.64 9.04 -13.00
CA GLU A 280 -9.89 9.04 -12.23
C GLU A 280 -10.53 10.44 -12.05
N ASN A 281 -10.20 11.38 -12.92
CA ASN A 281 -10.78 12.74 -12.99
C ASN A 281 -10.49 13.63 -11.77
N VAL A 282 -9.36 13.42 -11.10
CA VAL A 282 -8.83 14.32 -10.07
C VAL A 282 -7.79 15.25 -10.70
N THR A 283 -8.23 16.44 -11.12
CA THR A 283 -7.35 17.42 -11.76
C THR A 283 -6.59 18.27 -10.73
N PRO A 284 -5.37 18.74 -11.03
CA PRO A 284 -4.66 19.74 -10.22
C PRO A 284 -5.54 20.97 -9.94
N GLY A 285 -5.58 21.41 -8.68
CA GLY A 285 -6.51 22.45 -8.22
C GLY A 285 -6.07 23.11 -6.92
N PRO A 286 -6.74 24.19 -6.46
CA PRO A 286 -6.36 24.87 -5.22
C PRO A 286 -6.87 24.17 -3.95
N ASN A 287 -7.79 23.21 -4.06
CA ASN A 287 -8.53 22.66 -2.92
C ASN A 287 -8.42 21.12 -2.86
N LYS A 288 -8.45 20.59 -1.63
CA LYS A 288 -8.58 19.15 -1.29
C LYS A 288 -7.67 18.25 -2.13
N GLN A 289 -8.22 17.21 -2.78
CA GLN A 289 -7.46 16.25 -3.59
C GLN A 289 -6.71 16.92 -4.74
N GLY A 290 -7.35 17.89 -5.41
CA GLY A 290 -6.72 18.67 -6.48
C GLY A 290 -5.47 19.42 -6.00
N TYR A 291 -5.48 19.93 -4.76
CA TYR A 291 -4.30 20.56 -4.15
C TYR A 291 -3.16 19.57 -3.90
N VAL A 292 -3.49 18.36 -3.45
CA VAL A 292 -2.48 17.30 -3.27
C VAL A 292 -1.86 16.92 -4.61
N ILE A 293 -2.67 16.65 -5.65
CA ILE A 293 -2.16 16.31 -6.99
C ILE A 293 -1.31 17.45 -7.57
N ARG A 294 -1.74 18.70 -7.41
CA ARG A 294 -0.94 19.88 -7.77
C ARG A 294 0.39 19.91 -7.02
N ARG A 295 0.40 19.65 -5.71
CA ARG A 295 1.61 19.65 -4.88
C ARG A 295 2.59 18.55 -5.31
N LEU A 296 2.11 17.33 -5.59
CA LEU A 296 2.94 16.22 -6.05
C LEU A 296 3.57 16.54 -7.43
N LEU A 297 2.75 17.01 -8.37
CA LEU A 297 3.21 17.38 -9.71
C LEU A 297 4.28 18.47 -9.64
N ARG A 298 3.99 19.60 -8.97
CA ARG A 298 4.96 20.71 -8.85
C ARG A 298 6.23 20.30 -8.12
N ARG A 299 6.15 19.40 -7.14
CA ARG A 299 7.35 18.87 -6.46
C ARG A 299 8.23 18.04 -7.39
N ALA A 300 7.64 17.27 -8.30
CA ALA A 300 8.37 16.55 -9.33
C ALA A 300 8.97 17.51 -10.39
N VAL A 301 8.25 18.57 -10.76
CA VAL A 301 8.79 19.63 -11.65
C VAL A 301 10.00 20.31 -11.02
N LEU A 302 9.92 20.68 -9.73
CA LEU A 302 11.03 21.28 -9.00
C LEU A 302 12.27 20.37 -8.91
N ASP A 303 12.08 19.06 -8.89
CA ASP A 303 13.19 18.11 -8.98
C ASP A 303 13.85 18.12 -10.35
N GLY A 304 13.06 18.06 -11.42
CA GLY A 304 13.56 18.19 -12.79
C GLY A 304 14.31 19.51 -12.98
N ASN A 305 13.77 20.62 -12.48
CA ASN A 305 14.39 21.93 -12.58
C ASN A 305 15.77 22.00 -11.91
N ARG A 306 15.93 21.35 -10.75
CA ARG A 306 17.22 21.23 -10.05
C ARG A 306 18.22 20.32 -10.77
N MET A 307 17.75 19.49 -11.70
CA MET A 307 18.57 18.69 -12.61
C MET A 307 18.76 19.38 -13.98
N GLY A 308 18.28 20.62 -14.14
CA GLY A 308 18.48 21.42 -15.35
C GLY A 308 17.29 21.50 -16.30
N MET A 309 16.18 20.82 -16.02
CA MET A 309 14.99 20.85 -16.88
C MET A 309 14.34 22.25 -16.90
N LYS A 310 14.15 22.79 -18.10
CA LYS A 310 13.50 24.09 -18.34
C LYS A 310 12.14 23.94 -19.00
N ASP A 311 12.00 22.97 -19.89
CA ASP A 311 10.75 22.69 -20.59
C ASP A 311 9.90 21.64 -19.83
N PRO A 312 8.56 21.66 -20.00
CA PRO A 312 7.68 20.62 -19.48
C PRO A 312 8.12 19.22 -19.89
N PHE A 313 8.19 18.30 -18.93
CA PHE A 313 8.78 16.98 -19.15
C PHE A 313 8.00 15.83 -18.50
N LEU A 314 7.25 16.08 -17.41
CA LEU A 314 6.55 15.01 -16.68
C LEU A 314 5.50 14.31 -17.54
N HIS A 315 4.82 15.05 -18.41
CA HIS A 315 3.82 14.47 -19.33
C HIS A 315 4.38 13.37 -20.24
N ARG A 316 5.69 13.37 -20.52
CA ARG A 316 6.39 12.35 -21.34
C ARG A 316 6.50 11.00 -20.62
N LEU A 317 6.35 10.97 -19.30
CA LEU A 317 6.42 9.75 -18.48
C LEU A 317 5.06 9.05 -18.37
N VAL A 318 3.94 9.70 -18.71
CA VAL A 318 2.60 9.10 -18.63
C VAL A 318 2.45 7.83 -19.48
N PRO A 319 2.93 7.77 -20.74
CA PRO A 319 2.90 6.52 -21.51
C PRO A 319 3.69 5.39 -20.86
N VAL A 320 4.79 5.71 -20.18
CA VAL A 320 5.61 4.71 -19.46
C VAL A 320 4.85 4.18 -18.26
N VAL A 321 4.17 5.04 -17.48
CA VAL A 321 3.29 4.61 -16.38
C VAL A 321 2.18 3.69 -16.90
N ALA A 322 1.55 4.02 -18.02
CA ALA A 322 0.53 3.16 -18.62
C ALA A 322 1.09 1.81 -19.07
N ASP A 323 2.29 1.77 -19.66
CA ASP A 323 2.89 0.53 -20.12
C ASP A 323 3.27 -0.41 -18.98
N VAL A 324 3.90 0.10 -17.91
CA VAL A 324 4.32 -0.74 -16.76
C VAL A 324 3.13 -1.21 -15.91
N MET A 325 1.97 -0.56 -16.01
CA MET A 325 0.75 -0.87 -15.24
C MET A 325 -0.36 -1.50 -16.08
N LYS A 326 -0.14 -1.78 -17.37
CA LYS A 326 -1.20 -2.19 -18.32
C LYS A 326 -1.86 -3.53 -18.01
N VAL A 327 -1.16 -4.42 -17.32
CA VAL A 327 -1.67 -5.76 -16.97
C VAL A 327 -2.80 -5.65 -15.94
N PRO A 328 -2.57 -5.04 -14.76
CA PRO A 328 -3.64 -4.85 -13.78
C PRO A 328 -4.63 -3.72 -14.12
N TYR A 329 -4.20 -2.69 -14.88
CA TYR A 329 -5.00 -1.49 -15.17
C TYR A 329 -4.95 -1.11 -16.66
N PRO A 330 -5.46 -1.96 -17.58
CA PRO A 330 -5.43 -1.69 -19.02
C PRO A 330 -6.15 -0.39 -19.41
N GLU A 331 -7.17 0.01 -18.64
CA GLU A 331 -7.95 1.24 -18.83
C GLU A 331 -7.09 2.52 -18.73
N LEU A 332 -5.92 2.45 -18.09
CA LEU A 332 -5.01 3.60 -18.00
C LEU A 332 -4.57 4.06 -19.41
N GLY A 333 -4.40 3.10 -20.33
CA GLY A 333 -4.04 3.33 -21.74
C GLY A 333 -5.03 4.21 -22.50
N GLU A 334 -6.32 4.12 -22.16
CA GLU A 334 -7.39 4.88 -22.84
C GLU A 334 -7.32 6.38 -22.55
N THR A 335 -6.64 6.76 -21.46
CA THR A 335 -6.62 8.16 -20.98
C THR A 335 -5.26 8.84 -21.09
N VAL A 336 -4.23 8.15 -21.62
CA VAL A 336 -2.85 8.65 -21.71
C VAL A 336 -2.81 10.06 -22.31
N GLY A 337 -3.47 10.29 -23.44
CA GLY A 337 -3.47 11.61 -24.10
C GLY A 337 -4.06 12.72 -23.23
N ARG A 338 -5.20 12.45 -22.57
CA ARG A 338 -5.85 13.42 -21.66
C ARG A 338 -5.00 13.68 -20.43
N VAL A 339 -4.47 12.63 -19.80
CA VAL A 339 -3.62 12.73 -18.60
C VAL A 339 -2.35 13.51 -18.92
N SER A 340 -1.67 13.19 -20.03
CA SER A 340 -0.50 13.94 -20.51
C SER A 340 -0.81 15.43 -20.73
N ALA A 341 -1.96 15.75 -21.35
CA ALA A 341 -2.35 17.15 -21.59
C ALA A 341 -2.60 17.92 -20.29
N VAL A 342 -3.28 17.31 -19.31
CA VAL A 342 -3.51 17.93 -17.99
C VAL A 342 -2.19 18.17 -17.25
N ILE A 343 -1.29 17.17 -17.26
CA ILE A 343 0.01 17.31 -16.59
C ILE A 343 0.84 18.39 -17.26
N LYS A 344 0.93 18.38 -18.59
CA LYS A 344 1.66 19.40 -19.36
C LYS A 344 1.12 20.80 -19.09
N GLY A 345 -0.21 20.97 -19.06
CA GLY A 345 -0.83 22.26 -18.78
C GLY A 345 -0.54 22.77 -17.36
N GLU A 346 -0.46 21.91 -16.35
CA GLU A 346 -0.04 22.34 -15.01
C GLU A 346 1.47 22.65 -14.95
N GLU A 347 2.32 21.94 -15.70
CA GLU A 347 3.75 22.28 -15.83
C GLU A 347 3.97 23.64 -16.50
N GLU A 348 3.24 23.95 -17.58
CA GLU A 348 3.34 25.24 -18.29
C GLU A 348 2.83 26.43 -17.47
N ASN A 349 1.88 26.19 -16.57
CA ASN A 349 1.31 27.22 -15.69
C ASN A 349 2.14 27.49 -14.43
N PHE A 350 3.06 26.60 -14.06
CA PHE A 350 3.86 26.69 -12.84
C PHE A 350 5.25 27.28 -13.11
#